data_AF-A0A2D5XGQ3-F1
#
_entry.id   AF-A0A2D5XGQ3-F1
#
_cell.length_a   1.000
_cell.length_b   1.000
_cell.length_c   1.000
_cell.angle_alpha   90.00
_cell.angle_beta   90.00
_cell.angle_gamma   90.00
#
_symmetry.space_group_name_H-M   'P 1'
#
loop_
_entity.id
_entity.type
_entity.pdbx_description
1 polymer ?
#
loop_
_entity_poly.entity_id
_entity_poly.type
_entity_poly.pdbx_seq_one_letter_code
_entity_poly.pdbx_strand_id
1 'polypeptide(L)'
;MGDEDNSKAEGQATVIRPPNALKAKVSVGGPGAVDFAALEKAQAVIAGMGGSYLEWVEEDLAKIGRLLEELKAAKDGGKDLLDRMFQISHDIKGQGGSFDYQLMTTLGHDLCHLIEKMDTAGPHEIEVIELYIGTMKLVISERM
;
A
#
# COMPACT_ATOMS: atom_id res chain seq x y z
N MET A 1 48.47 -33.79 -38.60
CA MET A 1 47.84 -32.57 -39.11
C MET A 1 46.49 -32.46 -38.42
N GLY A 2 46.35 -31.43 -37.59
CA GLY A 2 45.13 -31.03 -36.88
C GLY A 2 44.79 -31.87 -35.64
N ASP A 3 44.35 -31.33 -34.52
CA ASP A 3 44.20 -29.93 -34.05
C ASP A 3 44.03 -30.02 -32.53
N GLU A 4 44.46 -28.97 -31.84
CA GLU A 4 44.16 -28.71 -30.42
C GLU A 4 42.64 -28.55 -30.23
N ASP A 5 42.07 -29.06 -29.13
CA ASP A 5 40.99 -28.32 -28.49
C ASP A 5 40.92 -28.58 -26.98
N ASN A 6 40.77 -27.46 -26.29
CA ASN A 6 40.80 -27.23 -24.86
C ASN A 6 39.36 -27.24 -24.35
N SER A 7 38.99 -28.20 -23.51
CA SER A 7 37.70 -28.17 -22.80
C SER A 7 37.88 -28.14 -21.28
N LYS A 8 37.99 -26.90 -20.80
CA LYS A 8 37.45 -26.34 -19.54
C LYS A 8 37.06 -27.33 -18.43
N ALA A 9 37.68 -27.12 -17.27
CA ALA A 9 37.22 -27.58 -15.97
C ALA A 9 35.79 -27.05 -15.68
N GLU A 10 34.81 -27.95 -15.73
CA GLU A 10 33.44 -27.69 -15.31
C GLU A 10 33.39 -27.66 -13.78
N GLY A 11 33.39 -26.45 -13.21
CA GLY A 11 33.14 -26.26 -11.79
C GLY A 11 31.74 -26.75 -11.43
N GLN A 12 31.64 -27.78 -10.59
CA GLN A 12 30.37 -28.33 -10.13
C GLN A 12 29.59 -27.28 -9.34
N ALA A 13 28.59 -26.66 -9.98
CA ALA A 13 27.67 -25.77 -9.31
C ALA A 13 26.78 -26.59 -8.35
N THR A 14 26.99 -26.41 -7.04
CA THR A 14 26.12 -27.01 -6.02
C THR A 14 24.92 -26.09 -5.79
N VAL A 15 23.74 -26.50 -6.24
CA VAL A 15 22.48 -25.79 -6.01
C VAL A 15 21.99 -26.10 -4.59
N ILE A 16 22.23 -25.18 -3.65
CA ILE A 16 21.64 -25.24 -2.31
C ILE A 16 20.18 -24.80 -2.42
N ARG A 17 19.23 -25.73 -2.22
CA ARG A 17 17.79 -25.42 -2.14
C ARG A 17 17.41 -25.25 -0.67
N PRO A 18 17.30 -24.02 -0.14
CA PRO A 18 16.84 -23.82 1.23
C PRO A 18 15.45 -24.44 1.44
N PRO A 19 15.18 -25.06 2.59
CA PRO A 19 13.89 -25.67 2.87
C PRO A 19 12.77 -24.62 2.80
N ASN A 20 11.72 -24.91 2.02
CA ASN A 20 10.60 -24.00 1.79
C ASN A 20 9.68 -23.96 3.02
N ALA A 21 10.06 -23.14 4.01
CA ALA A 21 9.32 -22.97 5.26
C ALA A 21 7.91 -22.36 5.06
N LEU A 22 7.64 -21.73 3.91
CA LEU A 22 6.33 -21.13 3.60
C LEU A 22 5.28 -22.22 3.32
N LYS A 23 5.66 -23.34 2.67
CA LYS A 23 4.75 -24.47 2.48
C LYS A 23 4.29 -25.12 3.78
N ALA A 24 5.10 -25.05 4.84
CA ALA A 24 4.72 -25.58 6.15
C ALA A 24 3.65 -24.72 6.85
N LYS A 25 3.43 -23.48 6.41
CA LYS A 25 2.41 -22.57 6.93
C LYS A 25 1.09 -22.63 6.15
N VAL A 26 1.05 -23.32 5.01
CA VAL A 26 -0.12 -23.40 4.13
C VAL A 26 -0.49 -24.87 3.91
N SER A 27 -1.63 -25.28 4.49
CA SER A 27 -2.23 -26.59 4.25
C SER A 27 -3.08 -26.55 2.98
N VAL A 28 -2.85 -27.49 2.05
CA VAL A 28 -3.69 -27.70 0.85
C VAL A 28 -4.28 -29.11 0.95
N GLY A 29 -5.60 -29.20 1.17
CA GLY A 29 -6.35 -30.43 1.43
C GLY A 29 -6.19 -30.98 2.86
N GLY A 30 -7.25 -30.89 3.68
CA GLY A 30 -7.30 -31.41 5.06
C GLY A 30 -8.08 -30.47 6.02
N PRO A 31 -8.36 -30.88 7.27
CA PRO A 31 -8.96 -29.99 8.26
C PRO A 31 -8.07 -28.76 8.48
N GLY A 32 -8.56 -27.56 8.16
CA GLY A 32 -7.79 -26.31 8.20
C GLY A 32 -7.04 -25.95 6.90
N ALA A 33 -7.28 -26.68 5.80
CA ALA A 33 -6.80 -26.27 4.48
C ALA A 33 -7.62 -25.13 3.88
N VAL A 34 -6.98 -24.30 3.04
CA VAL A 34 -7.66 -23.26 2.28
C VAL A 34 -8.58 -23.92 1.25
N ASP A 35 -9.89 -23.71 1.38
CA ASP A 35 -10.88 -24.09 0.38
C ASP A 35 -10.85 -23.06 -0.76
N PHE A 36 -10.40 -23.49 -1.94
CA PHE A 36 -10.30 -22.63 -3.12
C PHE A 36 -11.66 -22.11 -3.59
N ALA A 37 -12.74 -22.88 -3.43
CA ALA A 37 -14.08 -22.42 -3.80
C ALA A 37 -14.59 -21.35 -2.83
N ALA A 38 -14.28 -21.49 -1.53
CA ALA A 38 -14.55 -20.46 -0.53
C ALA A 38 -13.71 -19.20 -0.77
N LEU A 39 -12.44 -19.35 -1.16
CA LEU A 39 -11.55 -18.24 -1.51
C LEU A 39 -12.05 -17.47 -2.74
N GLU A 40 -12.42 -18.17 -3.80
CA GLU A 40 -12.98 -17.58 -5.03
C GLU A 40 -14.28 -16.81 -4.72
N LYS A 41 -15.17 -17.40 -3.92
CA LYS A 41 -16.40 -16.72 -3.48
C LYS A 41 -16.09 -15.46 -2.66
N ALA A 42 -15.09 -15.49 -1.78
CA ALA A 42 -14.68 -14.31 -1.01
C ALA A 42 -14.10 -13.22 -1.93
N GLN A 43 -13.26 -13.59 -2.90
CA GLN A 43 -12.71 -12.66 -3.89
C GLN A 43 -13.82 -12.02 -4.74
N ALA A 44 -14.83 -12.77 -5.17
CA ALA A 44 -15.96 -12.25 -5.94
C ALA A 44 -16.80 -11.24 -5.14
N VAL A 45 -16.99 -11.46 -3.84
CA VAL A 45 -17.66 -10.49 -2.96
C VAL A 45 -16.84 -9.20 -2.84
N ILE A 46 -15.53 -9.30 -2.63
CA ILE A 46 -14.63 -8.14 -2.55
C ILE A 46 -14.66 -7.36 -3.87
N ALA A 47 -14.62 -8.04 -5.02
CA ALA A 47 -14.73 -7.41 -6.33
C ALA A 47 -16.07 -6.65 -6.51
N GLY A 48 -17.17 -7.21 -6.00
CA GLY A 48 -18.48 -6.54 -6.00
C GLY A 48 -18.58 -5.31 -5.09
N MET A 49 -17.65 -5.15 -4.14
CA MET A 49 -17.57 -4.00 -3.22
C MET A 49 -16.73 -2.85 -3.76
N GLY A 50 -16.16 -2.95 -4.97
CA GLY A 50 -15.33 -1.90 -5.56
C GLY A 50 -16.03 -0.53 -5.66
N GLY A 51 -17.37 -0.51 -5.82
CA GLY A 51 -18.14 0.74 -5.76
C GLY A 51 -18.15 1.39 -4.38
N SER A 52 -18.25 0.58 -3.32
CA SER A 52 -18.19 1.06 -1.93
C SER A 52 -16.81 1.63 -1.57
N TYR A 53 -15.73 1.14 -2.20
CA TYR A 53 -14.41 1.72 -2.02
C TYR A 53 -14.34 3.18 -2.49
N LEU A 54 -14.92 3.50 -3.65
CA LEU A 54 -14.92 4.87 -4.16
C LEU A 54 -15.65 5.83 -3.21
N GLU A 55 -16.79 5.40 -2.66
CA GLU A 55 -17.51 6.17 -1.64
C GLU A 55 -16.66 6.38 -0.38
N TRP A 56 -15.99 5.34 0.13
CA TRP A 56 -15.16 5.44 1.33
C TRP A 56 -13.93 6.33 1.13
N VAL A 57 -13.21 6.16 0.02
CA VAL A 57 -12.01 6.95 -0.25
C VAL A 57 -12.35 8.41 -0.50
N GLU A 58 -13.51 8.72 -1.09
CA GLU A 58 -14.00 10.10 -1.20
C GLU A 58 -14.29 10.72 0.16
N GLU A 59 -14.95 9.99 1.05
CA GLU A 59 -15.19 10.44 2.42
C GLU A 59 -13.88 10.70 3.17
N ASP A 60 -12.90 9.80 3.02
CA ASP A 60 -11.60 9.91 3.66
C ASP A 60 -10.78 11.08 3.10
N LEU A 61 -10.82 11.31 1.78
CA LEU A 61 -10.21 12.48 1.15
C LEU A 61 -10.89 13.80 1.53
N ALA A 62 -12.20 13.77 1.80
CA ALA A 62 -12.91 14.92 2.34
C ALA A 62 -12.54 15.18 3.81
N LYS A 63 -12.40 14.14 4.63
CA LYS A 63 -11.96 14.24 6.04
C LYS A 63 -10.55 14.79 6.13
N ILE A 64 -9.59 14.22 5.40
CA ILE A 64 -8.18 14.67 5.44
C ILE A 64 -8.02 16.08 4.87
N GLY A 65 -8.84 16.46 3.89
CA GLY A 65 -8.89 17.83 3.37
C GLY A 65 -9.34 18.85 4.42
N ARG A 66 -10.31 18.51 5.27
CA ARG A 66 -10.71 19.39 6.39
C ARG A 66 -9.60 19.53 7.42
N LEU A 67 -8.92 18.43 7.76
CA LEU A 67 -7.78 18.45 8.68
C LEU A 67 -6.62 19.30 8.13
N LEU A 68 -6.39 19.28 6.82
CA LEU A 68 -5.38 20.14 6.19
C LEU A 68 -5.70 21.63 6.39
N GLU A 69 -6.96 22.04 6.23
CA GLU A 69 -7.35 23.43 6.44
C GLU A 69 -7.26 23.83 7.92
N GLU A 70 -7.59 22.92 8.84
CA GLU A 70 -7.36 23.11 10.28
C GLU A 70 -5.86 23.23 10.60
N LEU A 71 -5.02 22.42 9.96
CA LEU A 71 -3.56 22.39 10.15
C LEU A 71 -2.92 23.69 9.64
N LYS A 72 -3.36 24.21 8.48
CA LYS A 72 -2.93 25.51 7.94
C LYS A 72 -3.25 26.68 8.90
N ALA A 73 -4.31 26.57 9.69
CA ALA A 73 -4.71 27.58 10.67
C ALA A 73 -4.10 27.37 12.07
N ALA A 74 -3.48 26.22 12.33
CA ALA A 74 -2.91 25.86 13.61
C ALA A 74 -1.67 26.72 13.94
N LYS A 75 -1.55 27.14 15.19
CA LYS A 75 -0.41 27.97 15.67
C LYS A 75 0.68 27.17 16.37
N ASP A 76 0.38 25.92 16.72
CA ASP A 76 1.23 25.00 17.47
C ASP A 76 1.82 23.89 16.59
N GLY A 77 1.64 23.97 15.27
CA GLY A 77 2.08 22.95 14.32
C GLY A 77 1.20 21.69 14.29
N GLY A 78 0.08 21.67 15.03
CA GLY A 78 -1.04 20.76 14.82
C GLY A 78 -0.76 19.27 15.01
N LYS A 79 -0.01 18.87 16.05
CA LYS A 79 0.32 17.46 16.31
C LYS A 79 -0.90 16.52 16.32
N ASP A 80 -1.95 16.88 17.05
CA ASP A 80 -3.19 16.09 17.10
C ASP A 80 -3.87 15.97 15.72
N LEU A 81 -3.72 16.98 14.86
CA LEU A 81 -4.22 16.95 13.49
C LEU A 81 -3.40 16.00 12.64
N LEU A 82 -2.08 16.04 12.77
CA LEU A 82 -1.15 15.12 12.10
C LEU A 82 -1.45 13.67 12.48
N ASP A 83 -1.66 13.36 13.76
CA ASP A 83 -2.02 12.00 14.19
C ASP A 83 -3.31 11.51 13.53
N ARG A 84 -4.31 12.38 13.39
CA ARG A 84 -5.56 12.04 12.68
C ARG A 84 -5.34 11.88 11.18
N MET A 85 -4.53 12.73 10.56
CA MET A 85 -4.16 12.61 9.14
C MET A 85 -3.37 11.32 8.87
N PHE A 86 -2.50 10.90 9.79
CA PHE A 86 -1.78 9.63 9.73
C PHE A 86 -2.74 8.44 9.69
N GLN A 87 -3.74 8.41 10.58
CA GLN A 87 -4.74 7.32 10.59
C GLN A 87 -5.51 7.24 9.27
N ILE A 88 -5.98 8.38 8.75
CA ILE A 88 -6.70 8.40 7.47
C ILE A 88 -5.80 7.96 6.31
N SER A 89 -4.54 8.40 6.29
CA SER A 89 -3.58 7.99 5.26
C SER A 89 -3.30 6.48 5.32
N HIS A 90 -3.23 5.91 6.53
CA HIS A 90 -3.09 4.48 6.74
C HIS A 90 -4.31 3.70 6.24
N ASP A 91 -5.52 4.21 6.47
CA ASP A 91 -6.76 3.61 5.98
C ASP A 91 -6.84 3.66 4.45
N ILE A 92 -6.55 4.80 3.82
CA ILE A 92 -6.50 4.94 2.35
C ILE A 92 -5.51 3.94 1.73
N LYS A 93 -4.33 3.78 2.33
CA LYS A 93 -3.34 2.79 1.91
C LYS A 93 -3.92 1.37 1.98
N GLY A 94 -4.53 1.00 3.11
CA GLY A 94 -5.08 -0.34 3.34
C GLY A 94 -6.26 -0.67 2.42
N GLN A 95 -7.17 0.28 2.25
CA GLN A 95 -8.29 0.20 1.32
C GLN A 95 -7.78 0.06 -0.12
N GLY A 96 -6.87 0.93 -0.55
CA GLY A 96 -6.29 0.89 -1.90
C GLY A 96 -5.68 -0.47 -2.23
N GLY A 97 -4.92 -1.05 -1.29
CA GLY A 97 -4.30 -2.37 -1.48
C GLY A 97 -5.32 -3.52 -1.56
N SER A 98 -6.45 -3.38 -0.86
CA SER A 98 -7.52 -4.38 -0.84
C SER A 98 -8.36 -4.37 -2.13
N PHE A 99 -8.48 -3.22 -2.79
CA PHE A 99 -9.30 -3.03 -3.99
C PHE A 99 -8.48 -2.84 -5.29
N ASP A 100 -7.18 -3.16 -5.26
CA ASP A 100 -6.25 -3.08 -6.39
C ASP A 100 -6.01 -1.65 -6.95
N TYR A 101 -6.07 -0.64 -6.09
CA TYR A 101 -5.66 0.73 -6.39
C TYR A 101 -4.21 0.95 -5.95
N GLN A 102 -3.26 0.41 -6.72
CA GLN A 102 -1.83 0.46 -6.40
C GLN A 102 -1.30 1.88 -6.23
N LEU A 103 -1.74 2.83 -7.08
CA LEU A 103 -1.31 4.23 -6.97
C LEU A 103 -1.79 4.88 -5.67
N MET A 104 -3.05 4.62 -5.26
CA MET A 104 -3.57 5.11 -3.98
C MET A 104 -2.85 4.47 -2.80
N THR A 105 -2.49 3.19 -2.93
CA THR A 105 -1.69 2.47 -1.92
C THR A 105 -0.34 3.14 -1.70
N THR A 106 0.36 3.48 -2.80
CA THR A 106 1.65 4.18 -2.74
C THR A 106 1.51 5.57 -2.15
N LEU A 107 0.57 6.39 -2.64
CA LEU A 107 0.38 7.75 -2.14
C LEU A 107 -0.02 7.78 -0.66
N GLY A 108 -0.92 6.89 -0.24
CA GLY A 108 -1.30 6.74 1.16
C GLY A 108 -0.13 6.29 2.04
N HIS A 109 0.71 5.37 1.55
CA HIS A 109 1.94 4.96 2.23
C HIS A 109 2.93 6.12 2.40
N ASP A 110 3.20 6.85 1.32
CA ASP A 110 4.18 7.94 1.32
C ASP A 110 3.73 9.08 2.25
N LEU A 111 2.45 9.46 2.21
CA LEU A 111 1.88 10.47 3.11
C LEU A 111 1.90 9.99 4.57
N CYS A 112 1.51 8.74 4.82
CA CYS A 112 1.57 8.13 6.15
C CYS A 112 2.99 8.17 6.72
N HIS A 113 4.00 7.81 5.92
CA HIS A 113 5.39 7.78 6.34
C HIS A 113 6.00 9.18 6.49
N LEU A 114 5.55 10.14 5.69
CA LEU A 114 5.91 11.55 5.85
C LEU A 114 5.44 12.06 7.22
N ILE A 115 4.16 11.85 7.54
CA ILE A 115 3.55 12.31 8.78
C ILE A 115 4.16 11.60 10.01
N GLU A 116 4.43 10.30 9.92
CA GLU A 116 5.04 9.51 11.01
C GLU A 116 6.36 10.10 11.52
N LYS A 117 7.10 10.81 10.65
CA LYS A 117 8.41 11.37 10.96
C LYS A 117 8.38 12.78 11.55
N MET A 118 7.21 13.40 11.70
CA MET A 118 7.09 14.77 12.17
C MET A 118 6.22 14.87 13.43
N ASP A 119 6.68 15.67 14.39
CA ASP A 119 5.89 16.03 15.58
C ASP A 119 5.00 17.25 15.34
N THR A 120 5.41 18.13 14.42
CA THR A 120 4.73 19.37 14.06
C THR A 120 4.97 19.69 12.59
N ALA A 121 4.00 20.29 11.91
CA ALA A 121 4.14 20.72 10.52
C ALA A 121 4.47 22.21 10.42
N GLY A 122 5.53 22.55 9.68
CA GLY A 122 5.79 23.91 9.22
C GLY A 122 5.17 24.17 7.84
N PRO A 123 5.35 25.38 7.29
CA PRO A 123 4.76 25.75 6.00
C PRO A 123 5.15 24.80 4.85
N HIS A 124 6.42 24.38 4.81
CA HIS A 124 6.91 23.48 3.76
C HIS A 124 6.32 22.06 3.90
N GLU A 125 6.23 21.53 5.13
CA GLU A 125 5.59 20.23 5.38
C GLU A 125 4.11 20.26 4.98
N ILE A 126 3.41 21.36 5.30
CA ILE A 126 2.01 21.56 4.91
C ILE A 126 1.83 21.58 3.39
N GLU A 127 2.72 22.24 2.64
CA GLU A 127 2.68 22.23 1.17
C GLU A 127 2.85 20.82 0.60
N VAL A 128 3.76 20.02 1.15
CA VAL A 128 3.97 18.63 0.71
C VAL A 128 2.76 17.76 1.04
N ILE A 129 2.19 17.91 2.24
CA ILE A 129 0.95 17.20 2.64
C ILE A 129 -0.21 17.57 1.70
N GLU A 130 -0.36 18.85 1.40
CA GLU A 130 -1.36 19.35 0.44
C GLU A 130 -1.18 18.75 -0.95
N LEU A 131 0.06 18.66 -1.43
CA LEU A 131 0.38 18.03 -2.72
C LEU A 131 -0.04 16.56 -2.76
N TYR A 132 0.25 15.76 -1.72
CA TYR A 132 -0.18 14.36 -1.66
C TYR A 132 -1.70 14.24 -1.66
N ILE A 133 -2.39 15.04 -0.85
CA ILE A 133 -3.87 15.04 -0.78
C ILE A 133 -4.47 15.44 -2.13
N GLY A 134 -3.94 16.49 -2.77
CA GLY A 134 -4.37 16.93 -4.09
C GLY A 134 -4.13 15.88 -5.17
N THR A 135 -2.99 15.21 -5.12
CA THR A 135 -2.65 14.12 -6.06
C THR A 135 -3.62 12.95 -5.90
N MET A 136 -3.90 12.52 -4.67
CA MET A 136 -4.88 11.45 -4.40
C MET A 136 -6.29 11.81 -4.89
N LYS A 137 -6.72 13.06 -4.70
CA LYS A 137 -8.00 13.54 -5.24
C LYS A 137 -8.06 13.47 -6.76
N LEU A 138 -6.97 13.87 -7.44
CA LEU A 138 -6.88 13.80 -8.90
C LEU A 138 -6.95 12.35 -9.41
N VAL A 139 -6.24 11.43 -8.74
CA VAL A 139 -6.25 10.00 -9.10
C VAL A 139 -7.66 9.41 -9.03
N ILE A 140 -8.43 9.76 -7.99
CA ILE A 140 -9.82 9.31 -7.85
C ILE A 140 -10.74 9.98 -8.88
N SER A 141 -10.56 11.28 -9.15
CA SER A 141 -11.42 11.98 -10.13
C SER A 141 -11.23 11.50 -11.56
N GLU A 142 -10.02 11.13 -11.97
CA GLU A 142 -9.74 10.58 -13.33
C GLU A 142 -10.23 9.12 -13.50
N ARG A 143 -10.63 8.47 -12.41
CA ARG A 143 -11.16 7.09 -12.40
C ARG A 143 -12.69 7.02 -12.47
N MET A 144 -13.38 8.13 -12.20
CA MET A 144 -14.84 8.29 -12.34
C MET A 144 -15.22 8.63 -13.77
#